data_AF-A0A8H6YZ49-F1
#
_entry.id   AF-A0A8H6YZ49-F1
#
_cell.length_a   1.000
_cell.length_b   1.000
_cell.length_c   1.000
_cell.angle_alpha   90.00
_cell.angle_beta   90.00
_cell.angle_gamma   90.00
#
_symmetry.space_group_name_H-M   'P 1'
#
loop_
_entity.id
_entity.type
_entity.pdbx_description
1 polymer ?
#
loop_
_entity_poly.entity_id
_entity_poly.type
_entity_poly.pdbx_seq_one_letter_code
_entity_poly.pdbx_strand_id
1 'polypeptide(L)'
;MSSPFASRLGTNYCPRDDELVQIKGFLVEPCMRLMRLEDEIVALQKTMDKLTEERDTVAAFVEAHKALTSPLRRLPLDIIEELFMACLPTNRNCVMSATEAPVLLGRVCSSWRTISLSSPRLWSRLHIVEPTRPYSANPNLYEIKVAQRLEVAKTWLQRSGTCPLSISLESNLDHGISPPLTPTSLHSFPGPYSFLNVLIPLASRWQNIRLTIPPPALETLSALTERDVPLLKYFKLVQRPDQPNSDTKWALPSGILCSPNLSRISLLGGNTNPLRLPLRWNQLTALSLMGPAAWGLVHAQTCHVVLDILSRCPKIETCKLLVQGPPEGDLPHSIVECPCLHTVELMCVGNPLLTAGIVLTRLSLPELRDFKLSGLGELVSVFAGESLVSSLAASARLERISIHSNTFSKPFLHDFLRGLPPTIRYLHITEPVHMWRPSMVEAPLDDEVFGALNASYFPALEELAIHSCRMVSDEALLQFILSRATTLKLVDIKFDREREVDIYPHLEPFLEAGGKASITYITLIPPQFSPWMGLPDAPPLLCYHTKLQAFIEVLLNFLHTICVQGNRWDATTICIELQVRNLGFSLRSNVAREIILRTTVKPAEPVLL
;
A
#
# COMPACT_ATOMS: atom_id res chain seq x y z
N MET A 1 62.21 7.35 7.09
CA MET A 1 63.53 7.27 7.75
C MET A 1 64.33 6.18 7.05
N SER A 2 65.59 6.44 6.67
CA SER A 2 66.46 5.41 6.07
C SER A 2 67.13 4.62 7.19
N SER A 3 66.85 3.32 7.30
CA SER A 3 67.44 2.45 8.33
C SER A 3 68.64 1.70 7.76
N PRO A 4 69.79 1.67 8.45
CA PRO A 4 70.92 0.83 8.06
C PRO A 4 70.60 -0.67 8.13
N PHE A 5 69.48 -1.04 8.78
CA PHE A 5 68.98 -2.41 8.89
C PHE A 5 67.77 -2.68 7.98
N ALA A 6 67.45 -1.78 7.03
CA ALA A 6 66.23 -1.86 6.22
C ALA A 6 66.02 -3.21 5.52
N SER A 7 67.09 -3.85 5.02
CA SER A 7 67.04 -5.16 4.36
C SER A 7 66.72 -6.34 5.29
N ARG A 8 66.76 -6.11 6.61
CA ARG A 8 66.56 -7.15 7.65
C ARG A 8 65.26 -6.98 8.42
N LEU A 9 64.58 -5.83 8.28
CA LEU A 9 63.27 -5.58 8.89
C LEU A 9 62.22 -6.54 8.30
N GLY A 10 61.36 -7.11 9.13
CA GLY A 10 60.31 -8.06 8.69
C GLY A 10 60.80 -9.49 8.40
N THR A 11 62.02 -9.84 8.80
CA THR A 11 62.60 -11.19 8.66
C THR A 11 62.84 -11.84 10.03
N ASN A 12 63.11 -13.15 10.07
CA ASN A 12 63.50 -13.87 11.29
C ASN A 12 65.00 -13.73 11.63
N TYR A 13 65.67 -12.70 11.11
CA TYR A 13 67.10 -12.47 11.35
C TYR A 13 67.38 -12.14 12.82
N CYS A 14 68.35 -12.82 13.43
CA CYS A 14 68.80 -12.57 14.80
C CYS A 14 70.03 -11.63 14.79
N PRO A 15 69.92 -10.39 15.32
CA PRO A 15 71.05 -9.47 15.38
C PRO A 15 72.17 -9.94 16.30
N ARG A 16 73.41 -9.60 15.96
CA ARG A 16 74.58 -9.81 16.84
C ARG A 16 74.61 -8.78 17.97
N ASP A 17 75.38 -9.03 19.03
CA ASP A 17 75.44 -8.14 20.21
C ASP A 17 75.88 -6.70 19.88
N ASP A 18 76.82 -6.54 18.95
CA ASP A 18 77.26 -5.24 18.44
C ASP A 18 76.18 -4.53 17.61
N GLU A 19 75.43 -5.29 16.81
CA GLU A 19 74.30 -4.79 16.03
C GLU A 19 73.13 -4.39 16.95
N LEU A 20 72.90 -5.08 18.07
CA LEU A 20 71.92 -4.70 19.09
C LEU A 20 72.23 -3.34 19.70
N VAL A 21 73.52 -3.05 19.96
CA VAL A 21 73.94 -1.72 20.46
C VAL A 21 73.68 -0.65 19.40
N GLN A 22 74.00 -0.92 18.14
CA GLN A 22 73.75 0.02 17.03
C GLN A 22 72.25 0.26 16.80
N ILE A 23 71.41 -0.78 16.85
CA ILE A 23 69.96 -0.67 16.75
C ILE A 23 69.40 0.16 17.90
N LYS A 24 69.81 -0.13 19.15
CA LYS A 24 69.38 0.65 20.32
C LYS A 24 69.76 2.12 20.19
N GLY A 25 70.98 2.41 19.75
CA GLY A 25 71.44 3.78 19.49
C GLY A 25 70.65 4.49 18.38
N PHE A 26 70.36 3.79 17.28
CA PHE A 26 69.58 4.31 16.16
C PHE A 26 68.12 4.60 16.54
N LEU A 27 67.54 3.82 17.46
CA LEU A 27 66.14 3.98 17.90
C LEU A 27 65.93 5.14 18.88
N VAL A 28 66.97 5.71 19.50
CA VAL A 28 66.81 6.76 20.53
C VAL A 28 66.04 7.98 19.98
N GLU A 29 66.43 8.53 18.83
CA GLU A 29 65.79 9.72 18.24
C GLU A 29 64.36 9.43 17.72
N PRO A 30 64.11 8.33 16.97
CA PRO A 30 62.75 7.93 16.59
C PRO A 30 61.83 7.68 17.79
N CYS A 31 62.33 7.03 18.86
CA CYS A 31 61.53 6.81 20.07
C CYS A 31 61.19 8.13 20.78
N MET A 32 62.13 9.07 20.89
CA MET A 32 61.83 10.40 21.45
C MET A 32 60.87 11.20 20.56
N ARG A 33 60.95 11.06 19.23
CA ARG A 33 59.99 11.69 18.31
C ARG A 33 58.60 11.07 18.46
N LEU A 34 58.51 9.75 18.62
CA LEU A 34 57.26 9.04 18.85
C LEU A 34 56.59 9.52 20.15
N MET A 35 57.33 9.56 21.26
CA MET A 35 56.81 10.07 22.55
C MET A 35 56.26 11.49 22.43
N ARG A 36 56.98 12.40 21.74
CA ARG A 36 56.49 13.77 21.51
C ARG A 36 55.21 13.83 20.69
N LEU A 37 55.08 12.98 19.67
CA LEU A 37 53.87 12.92 18.85
C LEU A 37 52.70 12.33 19.65
N GLU A 38 52.95 11.33 20.50
CA GLU A 38 51.95 10.78 21.41
C GLU A 38 51.43 11.83 22.40
N ASP A 39 52.33 12.62 23.00
CA ASP A 39 51.96 13.74 23.88
C ASP A 39 51.14 14.82 23.15
N GLU A 40 51.53 15.15 21.91
CA GLU A 40 50.81 16.12 21.08
C GLU A 40 49.42 15.62 20.69
N ILE A 41 49.28 14.32 20.35
CA ILE A 41 48.00 13.68 20.10
C ILE A 41 47.11 13.76 21.34
N VAL A 42 47.65 13.46 22.53
CA VAL A 42 46.90 13.55 23.80
C VAL A 42 46.44 14.98 24.08
N ALA A 43 47.30 15.97 23.87
CA ALA A 43 46.96 17.39 24.07
C ALA A 43 45.90 17.89 23.08
N LEU A 44 46.01 17.52 21.80
CA LEU A 44 45.01 17.85 20.78
C LEU A 44 43.68 17.14 21.04
N GLN A 45 43.70 15.88 21.47
CA GLN A 45 42.50 15.14 21.85
C GLN A 45 41.75 15.85 22.98
N LYS A 46 42.46 16.28 24.04
CA LYS A 46 41.88 17.06 25.14
C LYS A 46 41.24 18.37 24.68
N THR A 47 41.87 19.04 23.70
CA THR A 47 41.35 20.28 23.11
C THR A 47 40.08 20.00 22.29
N MET A 48 40.08 18.92 21.52
CA MET A 48 38.94 18.49 20.74
C MET A 48 37.74 18.12 21.63
N ASP A 49 37.98 17.42 22.73
CA ASP A 49 36.94 17.06 23.70
C ASP A 49 36.29 18.32 24.31
N LYS A 50 37.11 19.31 24.71
CA LYS A 50 36.62 20.60 25.24
C LYS A 50 35.78 21.37 24.22
N LEU A 51 36.25 21.50 22.97
CA LEU A 51 35.50 22.19 21.92
C LEU A 51 34.22 21.46 21.55
N THR A 52 34.19 20.13 21.66
CA THR A 52 33.00 19.31 21.43
C THR A 52 31.95 19.58 22.51
N GLU A 53 32.35 19.65 23.77
CA GLU A 53 31.46 20.00 24.89
C GLU A 53 30.91 21.43 24.76
N GLU A 54 31.76 22.39 24.39
CA GLU A 54 31.34 23.78 24.16
C GLU A 54 30.38 23.88 22.97
N ARG A 55 30.68 23.20 21.86
CA ARG A 55 29.78 23.08 20.70
C ARG A 55 28.43 22.52 21.12
N ASP A 56 28.39 21.43 21.89
CA ASP A 56 27.13 20.79 22.29
C ASP A 56 26.29 21.69 23.19
N THR A 57 26.95 22.43 24.08
CA THR A 57 26.30 23.43 24.94
C THR A 57 25.69 24.56 24.10
N VAL A 58 26.45 25.14 23.17
CA VAL A 58 25.98 26.23 22.30
C VAL A 58 24.89 25.74 21.35
N ALA A 59 25.05 24.55 20.77
CA ALA A 59 24.06 23.94 19.89
C ALA A 59 22.73 23.73 20.62
N ALA A 60 22.75 23.21 21.85
CA ALA A 60 21.54 23.06 22.67
C ALA A 60 20.85 24.42 22.95
N PHE A 61 21.63 25.46 23.25
CA PHE A 61 21.09 26.81 23.45
C PHE A 61 20.43 27.37 22.18
N VAL A 62 21.09 27.25 21.02
CA VAL A 62 20.56 27.70 19.73
C VAL A 62 19.29 26.95 19.37
N GLU A 63 19.29 25.62 19.48
CA GLU A 63 18.13 24.80 19.14
C GLU A 63 16.93 25.07 20.05
N ALA A 64 17.15 25.32 21.35
CA ALA A 64 16.08 25.73 22.27
C ALA A 64 15.41 27.04 21.83
N HIS A 65 16.19 28.04 21.41
CA HIS A 65 15.65 29.33 20.95
C HIS A 65 15.02 29.23 19.55
N LYS A 66 15.63 28.46 18.63
CA LYS A 66 15.01 28.14 17.33
C LYS A 66 13.65 27.49 17.54
N ALA A 67 13.53 26.53 18.47
CA ALA A 67 12.27 25.88 18.79
C ALA A 67 11.20 26.83 19.31
N LEU A 68 11.56 27.92 20.04
CA LEU A 68 10.63 28.96 20.47
C LEU A 68 10.08 29.79 19.30
N THR A 69 10.90 30.04 18.30
CA THR A 69 10.49 30.82 17.11
C THR A 69 9.72 30.00 16.07
N SER A 70 9.60 28.69 16.28
CA SER A 70 8.92 27.76 15.38
C SER A 70 7.50 28.25 15.02
N PRO A 71 7.17 28.38 13.71
CA PRO A 71 5.84 28.79 13.26
C PRO A 71 4.72 27.88 13.79
N LEU A 72 5.01 26.60 14.03
CA LEU A 72 4.05 25.62 14.56
C LEU A 72 3.49 26.01 15.93
N ARG A 73 4.22 26.80 16.74
CA ARG A 73 3.73 27.30 18.03
C ARG A 73 2.72 28.44 17.90
N ARG A 74 2.68 29.10 16.74
CA ARG A 74 1.79 30.24 16.44
C ARG A 74 0.58 29.82 15.61
N LEU A 75 0.53 28.58 15.15
CA LEU A 75 -0.62 28.09 14.41
C LEU A 75 -1.84 27.97 15.33
N PRO A 76 -3.02 28.42 14.86
CA PRO A 76 -4.29 28.11 15.51
C PRO A 76 -4.49 26.60 15.69
N LEU A 77 -5.23 26.22 16.74
CA LEU A 77 -5.43 24.82 17.12
C LEU A 77 -6.10 23.99 16.01
N ASP A 78 -7.10 24.56 15.35
CA ASP A 78 -7.83 24.00 14.21
C ASP A 78 -6.90 23.68 13.03
N ILE A 79 -5.92 24.55 12.75
CA ILE A 79 -4.92 24.28 11.71
C ILE A 79 -4.01 23.11 12.11
N ILE A 80 -3.61 23.02 13.39
CA ILE A 80 -2.81 21.89 13.88
C ILE A 80 -3.60 20.58 13.80
N GLU A 81 -4.90 20.60 14.14
CA GLU A 81 -5.77 19.42 14.03
C GLU A 81 -5.92 18.95 12.59
N GLU A 82 -6.11 19.86 11.63
CA GLU A 82 -6.20 19.50 10.21
C GLU A 82 -4.86 18.98 9.67
N LEU A 83 -3.73 19.54 10.13
CA LEU A 83 -2.39 18.96 9.85
C LEU A 83 -2.29 17.53 10.39
N PHE A 84 -2.75 17.28 11.61
CA PHE A 84 -2.73 15.94 12.21
C PHE A 84 -3.63 14.96 11.47
N MET A 85 -4.81 15.40 11.01
CA MET A 85 -5.71 14.60 10.19
C MET A 85 -5.07 14.20 8.87
N ALA A 86 -4.29 15.10 8.25
CA ALA A 86 -3.55 14.83 7.03
C ALA A 86 -2.38 13.86 7.22
N CYS A 87 -1.86 13.71 8.45
CA CYS A 87 -0.86 12.68 8.77
C CYS A 87 -1.45 11.26 8.85
N LEU A 88 -2.78 11.09 8.86
CA LEU A 88 -3.40 9.77 8.90
C LEU A 88 -3.27 9.06 7.54
N PRO A 89 -3.18 7.72 7.52
CA PRO A 89 -3.19 6.97 6.27
C PRO A 89 -4.41 7.29 5.41
N THR A 90 -4.21 7.54 4.11
CA THR A 90 -5.30 7.88 3.18
C THR A 90 -6.02 6.63 2.68
N ASN A 91 -5.29 5.55 2.43
CA ASN A 91 -5.80 4.32 1.79
C ASN A 91 -6.27 3.22 2.76
N ARG A 92 -5.97 3.33 4.06
CA ARG A 92 -6.32 2.32 5.08
C ARG A 92 -6.69 2.94 6.42
N ASN A 93 -7.18 2.12 7.35
CA ASN A 93 -7.37 2.57 8.74
C ASN A 93 -6.02 2.59 9.49
N CYS A 94 -5.95 3.40 10.54
CA CYS A 94 -4.74 3.60 11.34
C CYS A 94 -4.43 2.32 12.13
N VAL A 95 -3.16 1.93 12.17
CA VAL A 95 -2.72 0.80 13.00
C VAL A 95 -2.33 1.27 14.40
N MET A 96 -2.48 0.41 15.39
CA MET A 96 -2.04 0.66 16.77
C MET A 96 -0.52 0.54 16.90
N SER A 97 0.22 1.46 16.26
CA SER A 97 1.69 1.50 16.27
C SER A 97 2.22 2.83 16.81
N ALA A 98 3.33 2.78 17.56
CA ALA A 98 4.02 3.97 18.03
C ALA A 98 4.70 4.78 16.92
N THR A 99 4.84 4.21 15.72
CA THR A 99 5.49 4.82 14.55
C THR A 99 4.50 5.42 13.55
N GLU A 100 3.20 5.37 13.84
CA GLU A 100 2.15 5.87 12.95
C GLU A 100 1.21 6.84 13.67
N ALA A 101 0.68 7.81 12.95
CA ALA A 101 -0.37 8.68 13.45
C ALA A 101 -1.67 7.88 13.71
N PRO A 102 -2.48 8.24 14.72
CA PRO A 102 -2.32 9.37 15.63
C PRO A 102 -1.35 9.15 16.80
N VAL A 103 -0.92 7.92 17.10
CA VAL A 103 -0.10 7.63 18.30
C VAL A 103 1.26 8.32 18.25
N LEU A 104 1.90 8.35 17.07
CA LEU A 104 3.17 9.04 16.85
C LEU A 104 3.09 10.53 17.24
N LEU A 105 1.98 11.21 16.93
CA LEU A 105 1.79 12.63 17.19
C LEU A 105 1.87 12.94 18.69
N GLY A 106 1.28 12.08 19.52
CA GLY A 106 1.37 12.20 20.98
C GLY A 106 2.75 11.87 21.57
N ARG A 107 3.71 11.41 20.76
CA ARG A 107 5.08 11.12 21.17
C ARG A 107 6.08 12.22 20.79
N VAL A 108 5.64 13.27 20.08
CA VAL A 108 6.49 14.38 19.65
C VAL A 108 6.78 15.33 20.81
N CYS A 109 5.74 15.93 21.40
CA CYS A 109 5.87 16.82 22.55
C CYS A 109 4.60 16.79 23.41
N SER A 110 4.64 17.42 24.59
CA SER A 110 3.50 17.48 25.51
C SER A 110 2.29 18.21 24.93
N SER A 111 2.51 19.34 24.25
CA SER A 111 1.43 20.11 23.59
C SER A 111 0.68 19.25 22.56
N TRP A 112 1.41 18.58 21.67
CA TRP A 112 0.82 17.72 20.65
C TRP A 112 0.13 16.50 21.22
N ARG A 113 0.65 15.95 22.33
CA ARG A 113 -0.05 14.92 23.08
C ARG A 113 -1.41 15.40 23.57
N THR A 114 -1.48 16.60 24.14
CA THR A 114 -2.75 17.18 24.58
C THR A 114 -3.72 17.34 23.41
N ILE A 115 -3.28 17.96 22.31
CA ILE A 115 -4.10 18.18 21.10
C ILE A 115 -4.57 16.85 20.52
N SER A 116 -3.65 15.90 20.35
CA SER A 116 -3.98 14.58 19.78
C SER A 116 -5.01 13.84 20.64
N LEU A 117 -4.85 13.85 21.97
CA LEU A 117 -5.79 13.20 22.88
C LEU A 117 -7.14 13.91 22.96
N SER A 118 -7.18 15.23 22.77
CA SER A 118 -8.42 16.03 22.79
C SER A 118 -9.14 16.08 21.44
N SER A 119 -8.65 15.40 20.41
CA SER A 119 -9.19 15.43 19.04
C SER A 119 -9.86 14.09 18.65
N PRO A 120 -11.16 13.88 18.93
CA PRO A 120 -11.81 12.60 18.69
C PRO A 120 -11.76 12.09 17.24
N ARG A 121 -11.76 13.03 16.27
CA ARG A 121 -11.68 12.71 14.83
C ARG A 121 -10.42 11.90 14.48
N LEU A 122 -9.29 12.15 15.14
CA LEU A 122 -8.03 11.43 14.91
C LEU A 122 -8.12 9.95 15.28
N TRP A 123 -8.96 9.62 16.25
CA TRP A 123 -9.13 8.26 16.79
C TRP A 123 -10.32 7.51 16.15
N SER A 124 -11.01 8.12 15.18
CA SER A 124 -12.19 7.52 14.54
C SER A 124 -11.90 6.37 13.57
N ARG A 125 -10.64 6.20 13.16
CA ARG A 125 -10.19 5.18 12.21
C ARG A 125 -9.28 4.18 12.91
N LEU A 126 -9.63 2.89 12.91
CA LEU A 126 -8.90 1.85 13.63
C LEU A 126 -8.77 0.56 12.83
N HIS A 127 -7.55 0.03 12.75
CA HIS A 127 -7.24 -1.30 12.25
C HIS A 127 -6.76 -2.21 13.40
N ILE A 128 -7.45 -3.33 13.58
CA ILE A 128 -7.19 -4.33 14.60
C ILE A 128 -6.77 -5.62 13.90
N VAL A 129 -5.57 -6.09 14.21
CA VAL A 129 -5.08 -7.42 13.82
C VAL A 129 -5.07 -8.29 15.08
N GLU A 130 -5.75 -9.42 15.00
CA GLU A 130 -5.73 -10.46 16.03
C GLU A 130 -4.30 -11.01 16.19
N PRO A 131 -3.79 -11.15 17.42
CA PRO A 131 -2.48 -11.75 17.66
C PRO A 131 -2.35 -13.16 17.08
N THR A 132 -1.23 -13.45 16.42
CA THR A 132 -0.91 -14.79 15.90
C THR A 132 -0.70 -15.79 17.03
N ARG A 133 -1.24 -17.00 16.86
CA ARG A 133 -0.94 -18.14 17.72
C ARG A 133 0.42 -18.73 17.35
N PRO A 134 1.38 -18.83 18.27
CA PRO A 134 2.61 -19.54 17.97
C PRO A 134 2.34 -21.05 17.95
N TYR A 135 2.83 -21.75 16.92
CA TYR A 135 2.68 -23.20 16.73
C TYR A 135 3.14 -24.07 17.91
N SER A 136 4.00 -23.53 18.79
CA SER A 136 4.62 -24.25 19.90
C SER A 136 4.46 -23.57 21.27
N ALA A 137 3.60 -22.54 21.41
CA ALA A 137 3.58 -21.73 22.63
C ALA A 137 2.45 -22.07 23.62
N ASN A 138 2.77 -21.78 24.88
CA ASN A 138 1.87 -21.70 26.03
C ASN A 138 0.58 -20.92 25.68
N PRO A 139 -0.62 -21.54 25.75
CA PRO A 139 -1.91 -20.90 25.48
C PRO A 139 -2.11 -19.56 26.20
N ASN A 140 -1.55 -19.41 27.41
CA ASN A 140 -1.66 -18.19 28.21
C ASN A 140 -1.04 -16.97 27.53
N LEU A 141 0.01 -17.14 26.71
CA LEU A 141 0.65 -16.01 26.01
C LEU A 141 -0.23 -15.41 24.92
N TYR A 142 -1.04 -16.23 24.24
CA TYR A 142 -2.00 -15.75 23.27
C TYR A 142 -3.11 -14.96 23.96
N GLU A 143 -3.67 -15.47 25.05
CA GLU A 143 -4.70 -14.77 25.82
C GLU A 143 -4.21 -13.42 26.37
N ILE A 144 -2.99 -13.37 26.90
CA ILE A 144 -2.37 -12.10 27.36
C ILE A 144 -2.26 -11.11 26.20
N LYS A 145 -1.77 -11.54 25.03
CA LYS A 145 -1.64 -10.67 23.85
C LYS A 145 -3.00 -10.17 23.37
N VAL A 146 -4.03 -11.03 23.37
CA VAL A 146 -5.40 -10.66 23.01
C VAL A 146 -5.94 -9.62 24.00
N ALA A 147 -5.81 -9.86 25.30
CA ALA A 147 -6.25 -8.94 26.34
C ALA A 147 -5.56 -7.57 26.24
N GLN A 148 -4.24 -7.54 26.04
CA GLN A 148 -3.49 -6.30 25.81
C GLN A 148 -4.00 -5.55 24.57
N ARG A 149 -4.19 -6.26 23.46
CA ARG A 149 -4.69 -5.67 22.21
C ARG A 149 -6.10 -5.11 22.38
N LEU A 150 -6.95 -5.82 23.12
CA LEU A 150 -8.31 -5.40 23.42
C LEU A 150 -8.33 -4.12 24.24
N GLU A 151 -7.45 -3.99 25.23
CA GLU A 151 -7.37 -2.81 26.08
C GLU A 151 -6.92 -1.57 25.29
N VAL A 152 -5.95 -1.73 24.40
CA VAL A 152 -5.53 -0.66 23.50
C VAL A 152 -6.67 -0.26 22.56
N ALA A 153 -7.42 -1.23 22.01
CA ALA A 153 -8.57 -0.96 21.15
C ALA A 153 -9.68 -0.22 21.92
N LYS A 154 -10.01 -0.63 23.15
CA LYS A 154 -10.98 0.08 24.01
C LYS A 154 -10.56 1.52 24.25
N THR A 155 -9.30 1.74 24.65
CA THR A 155 -8.76 3.09 24.88
C THR A 155 -8.84 3.95 23.62
N TRP A 156 -8.52 3.38 22.46
CA TRP A 156 -8.62 4.05 21.17
C TRP A 156 -10.07 4.47 20.87
N LEU A 157 -11.01 3.55 21.03
CA LEU A 157 -12.43 3.77 20.76
C LEU A 157 -13.05 4.76 21.75
N GLN A 158 -12.62 4.79 23.01
CA GLN A 158 -13.02 5.81 23.97
C GLN A 158 -12.58 7.21 23.51
N ARG A 159 -11.34 7.36 23.04
CA ARG A 159 -10.82 8.64 22.53
C ARG A 159 -11.56 9.15 21.30
N SER A 160 -12.13 8.25 20.50
CA SER A 160 -12.93 8.61 19.33
C SER A 160 -14.26 9.31 19.67
N GLY A 161 -14.63 9.38 20.95
CA GLY A 161 -15.79 10.15 21.43
C GLY A 161 -17.10 9.67 20.78
N THR A 162 -17.80 10.58 20.11
CA THR A 162 -19.05 10.30 19.38
C THR A 162 -18.85 10.24 17.86
N CYS A 163 -17.61 10.37 17.37
CA CYS A 163 -17.35 10.41 15.93
C CYS A 163 -17.81 9.13 15.22
N PRO A 164 -18.28 9.22 13.96
CA PRO A 164 -18.52 8.06 13.12
C PRO A 164 -17.24 7.23 12.96
N LEU A 165 -17.37 5.90 13.03
CA LEU A 165 -16.26 4.96 13.14
C LEU A 165 -15.96 4.28 11.81
N SER A 166 -14.67 4.23 11.47
CA SER A 166 -14.13 3.39 10.39
C SER A 166 -13.24 2.31 11.01
N ILE A 167 -13.70 1.06 11.02
CA ILE A 167 -13.04 -0.03 11.74
C ILE A 167 -12.75 -1.16 10.77
N SER A 168 -11.55 -1.72 10.89
CA SER A 168 -11.17 -2.96 10.23
C SER A 168 -10.65 -3.95 11.24
N LEU A 169 -11.19 -5.17 11.24
CA LEU A 169 -10.76 -6.29 12.08
C LEU A 169 -10.26 -7.41 11.19
N GLU A 170 -9.02 -7.84 11.41
CA GLU A 170 -8.40 -8.97 10.73
C GLU A 170 -8.07 -10.08 11.73
N SER A 171 -8.82 -11.17 11.63
CA SER A 171 -8.57 -12.41 12.38
C SER A 171 -7.50 -13.22 11.65
N ASN A 172 -6.53 -13.74 12.41
CA ASN A 172 -5.49 -14.60 11.87
C ASN A 172 -6.02 -16.04 11.78
N LEU A 173 -6.27 -16.48 10.55
CA LEU A 173 -6.90 -17.76 10.22
C LEU A 173 -5.91 -18.82 9.75
N ASP A 174 -4.60 -18.57 9.83
CA ASP A 174 -3.58 -19.59 9.58
C ASP A 174 -3.53 -20.57 10.76
N HIS A 175 -4.59 -21.37 10.88
CA HIS A 175 -4.60 -22.60 11.62
C HIS A 175 -3.83 -23.63 10.79
N GLY A 176 -2.50 -23.56 10.77
CA GLY A 176 -1.73 -24.70 10.31
C GLY A 176 -2.15 -25.92 11.13
N ILE A 177 -2.74 -26.89 10.44
CA ILE A 177 -2.95 -28.27 10.87
C ILE A 177 -3.32 -28.39 12.36
N SER A 178 -4.42 -27.75 12.77
CA SER A 178 -5.13 -28.16 14.00
C SER A 178 -6.25 -29.11 13.60
N PRO A 179 -6.51 -30.19 14.36
CA PRO A 179 -7.59 -31.13 14.05
C PRO A 179 -8.92 -30.38 13.96
N PRO A 180 -9.90 -30.92 13.19
CA PRO A 180 -11.17 -30.26 12.90
C PRO A 180 -11.78 -29.69 14.18
N LEU A 181 -11.98 -28.37 14.19
CA LEU A 181 -12.65 -27.65 15.26
C LEU A 181 -14.04 -28.28 15.45
N THR A 182 -14.23 -28.99 16.55
CA THR A 182 -15.56 -29.44 16.96
C THR A 182 -16.35 -28.21 17.44
N PRO A 183 -17.69 -28.17 17.30
CA PRO A 183 -18.52 -27.07 17.80
C PRO A 183 -18.26 -26.74 19.28
N THR A 184 -17.87 -27.74 20.07
CA THR A 184 -17.53 -27.60 21.48
C THR A 184 -16.20 -26.89 21.76
N SER A 185 -15.24 -26.90 20.84
CA SER A 185 -13.94 -26.21 21.02
C SER A 185 -13.91 -24.77 20.49
N LEU A 186 -14.95 -24.37 19.74
CA LEU A 186 -15.19 -22.98 19.30
C LEU A 186 -15.50 -22.02 20.46
N HIS A 187 -16.11 -22.53 21.54
CA HIS A 187 -16.38 -21.76 22.77
C HIS A 187 -15.14 -21.59 23.67
N SER A 188 -14.05 -22.29 23.40
CA SER A 188 -12.83 -22.24 24.24
C SER A 188 -11.84 -21.16 23.81
N PHE A 189 -12.09 -20.41 22.73
CA PHE A 189 -11.10 -19.48 22.20
C PHE A 189 -11.67 -18.09 21.87
N PRO A 190 -11.39 -17.08 22.71
CA PRO A 190 -12.14 -15.83 22.72
C PRO A 190 -11.70 -14.79 21.68
N GLY A 191 -10.74 -15.08 20.79
CA GLY A 191 -10.04 -14.09 19.94
C GLY A 191 -10.95 -13.09 19.20
N PRO A 192 -11.53 -13.46 18.04
CA PRO A 192 -12.37 -12.56 17.26
C PRO A 192 -13.64 -12.14 18.02
N TYR A 193 -14.22 -13.05 18.80
CA TYR A 193 -15.41 -12.79 19.64
C TYR A 193 -15.19 -11.65 20.64
N SER A 194 -14.01 -11.59 21.29
CA SER A 194 -13.68 -10.54 22.26
C SER A 194 -13.63 -9.17 21.61
N PHE A 195 -13.04 -9.08 20.41
CA PHE A 195 -13.02 -7.83 19.67
C PHE A 195 -14.45 -7.44 19.25
N LEU A 196 -15.23 -8.37 18.70
CA LEU A 196 -16.62 -8.09 18.31
C LEU A 196 -17.49 -7.64 19.49
N ASN A 197 -17.32 -8.23 20.68
CA ASN A 197 -18.03 -7.82 21.90
C ASN A 197 -17.74 -6.37 22.32
N VAL A 198 -16.56 -5.83 21.97
CA VAL A 198 -16.24 -4.40 22.18
C VAL A 198 -16.77 -3.52 21.07
N LEU A 199 -16.82 -4.04 19.83
CA LEU A 199 -17.22 -3.27 18.66
C LEU A 199 -18.74 -3.14 18.50
N ILE A 200 -19.50 -4.21 18.76
CA ILE A 200 -20.97 -4.28 18.59
C ILE A 200 -21.70 -3.19 19.38
N PRO A 201 -21.37 -2.88 20.64
CA PRO A 201 -22.01 -1.78 21.37
C PRO A 201 -21.83 -0.39 20.72
N LEU A 202 -20.87 -0.26 19.79
CA LEU A 202 -20.59 0.98 19.08
C LEU A 202 -21.22 1.01 17.67
N ALA A 203 -22.08 0.03 17.34
CA ALA A 203 -22.69 -0.14 16.02
C ALA A 203 -23.42 1.11 15.52
N SER A 204 -24.03 1.88 16.43
CA SER A 204 -24.75 3.12 16.09
C SER A 204 -23.86 4.18 15.42
N ARG A 205 -22.55 4.09 15.65
CA ARG A 205 -21.53 4.98 15.11
C ARG A 205 -20.82 4.39 13.89
N TRP A 206 -21.06 3.13 13.53
CA TRP A 206 -20.36 2.48 12.43
C TRP A 206 -20.64 3.17 11.10
N GLN A 207 -19.59 3.59 10.40
CA GLN A 207 -19.68 4.20 9.09
C GLN A 207 -19.01 3.36 8.00
N ASN A 208 -17.80 2.87 8.26
CA ASN A 208 -17.05 2.02 7.33
C ASN A 208 -16.48 0.81 8.05
N ILE A 209 -17.03 -0.37 7.84
CA ILE A 209 -16.67 -1.58 8.58
C ILE A 209 -16.07 -2.61 7.63
N ARG A 210 -14.91 -3.15 7.99
CA ARG A 210 -14.22 -4.22 7.25
C ARG A 210 -13.92 -5.37 8.21
N LEU A 211 -14.45 -6.54 7.95
CA LEU A 211 -14.27 -7.70 8.80
C LEU A 211 -13.64 -8.83 7.98
N THR A 212 -12.53 -9.35 8.46
CA THR A 212 -11.97 -10.65 8.04
C THR A 212 -12.05 -11.54 9.26
N ILE A 213 -13.10 -12.37 9.34
CA ILE A 213 -13.43 -13.17 10.53
C ILE A 213 -13.85 -14.58 10.11
N PRO A 214 -13.65 -15.60 10.96
CA PRO A 214 -14.11 -16.94 10.67
C PRO A 214 -15.65 -16.99 10.65
N PRO A 215 -16.28 -17.90 9.87
CA PRO A 215 -17.72 -17.98 9.75
C PRO A 215 -18.49 -18.05 11.08
N PRO A 216 -18.06 -18.81 12.11
CA PRO A 216 -18.77 -18.86 13.39
C PRO A 216 -18.81 -17.51 14.13
N ALA A 217 -17.78 -16.66 13.97
CA ALA A 217 -17.77 -15.34 14.60
C ALA A 217 -18.83 -14.39 13.99
N LEU A 218 -19.31 -14.66 12.77
CA LEU A 218 -20.35 -13.88 12.12
C LEU A 218 -21.69 -13.95 12.88
N GLU A 219 -21.96 -15.05 13.58
CA GLU A 219 -23.19 -15.23 14.35
C GLU A 219 -23.35 -14.16 15.45
N THR A 220 -22.25 -13.65 16.00
CA THR A 220 -22.30 -12.55 16.99
C THR A 220 -22.95 -11.29 16.45
N LEU A 221 -22.89 -11.08 15.14
CA LEU A 221 -23.47 -9.92 14.48
C LEU A 221 -24.95 -10.12 14.17
N SER A 222 -25.48 -11.35 14.26
CA SER A 222 -26.87 -11.69 13.88
C SER A 222 -27.93 -10.94 14.69
N ALA A 223 -27.59 -10.53 15.91
CA ALA A 223 -28.47 -9.75 16.78
C ALA A 223 -28.61 -8.28 16.34
N LEU A 224 -27.72 -7.78 15.49
CA LEU A 224 -27.79 -6.41 15.00
C LEU A 224 -28.94 -6.24 14.00
N THR A 225 -29.77 -5.25 14.24
CA THR A 225 -30.87 -4.84 13.39
C THR A 225 -30.49 -3.62 12.54
N GLU A 226 -31.32 -3.26 11.56
CA GLU A 226 -31.14 -2.06 10.74
C GLU A 226 -30.98 -0.79 11.58
N ARG A 227 -31.71 -0.70 12.70
CA ARG A 227 -31.73 0.46 13.60
C ARG A 227 -30.42 0.65 14.36
N ASP A 228 -29.67 -0.44 14.54
CA ASP A 228 -28.42 -0.42 15.29
C ASP A 228 -27.25 0.11 14.47
N VAL A 229 -27.37 0.17 13.14
CA VAL A 229 -26.31 0.61 12.20
C VAL A 229 -26.76 1.75 11.27
N PRO A 230 -27.25 2.89 11.79
CA PRO A 230 -27.88 3.94 11.00
C PRO A 230 -26.89 4.72 10.13
N LEU A 231 -25.60 4.77 10.49
CA LEU A 231 -24.57 5.54 9.79
C LEU A 231 -23.75 4.72 8.79
N LEU A 232 -24.03 3.42 8.64
CA LEU A 232 -23.21 2.50 7.88
C LEU A 232 -23.29 2.81 6.39
N LYS A 233 -22.15 3.21 5.80
CA LYS A 233 -22.02 3.53 4.37
C LYS A 233 -21.23 2.47 3.60
N TYR A 234 -20.30 1.81 4.26
CA TYR A 234 -19.46 0.78 3.66
C TYR A 234 -19.35 -0.45 4.56
N PHE A 235 -19.62 -1.62 3.99
CA PHE A 235 -19.43 -2.90 4.66
C PHE A 235 -18.59 -3.83 3.79
N LYS A 236 -17.49 -4.32 4.35
CA LYS A 236 -16.69 -5.39 3.75
C LYS A 236 -16.68 -6.60 4.68
N LEU A 237 -16.98 -7.77 4.15
CA LEU A 237 -16.79 -9.03 4.82
C LEU A 237 -15.90 -9.95 3.99
N VAL A 238 -14.89 -10.52 4.63
CA VAL A 238 -14.05 -11.58 4.10
C VAL A 238 -14.23 -12.80 4.98
N GLN A 239 -14.77 -13.87 4.40
CA GLN A 239 -14.85 -15.17 5.04
C GLN A 239 -13.83 -16.10 4.39
N ARG A 240 -12.92 -16.64 5.20
CA ARG A 240 -12.09 -17.77 4.76
C ARG A 240 -12.82 -19.06 5.16
N PRO A 241 -12.89 -20.07 4.29
CA PRO A 241 -13.50 -21.33 4.64
C PRO A 241 -12.68 -22.01 5.74
N ASP A 242 -13.35 -22.52 6.77
CA ASP A 242 -12.70 -23.26 7.87
C ASP A 242 -12.09 -24.59 7.39
N GLN A 243 -12.66 -25.16 6.32
CA GLN A 243 -12.12 -26.30 5.60
C GLN A 243 -12.32 -26.16 4.09
N PRO A 244 -11.38 -26.63 3.25
CA PRO A 244 -11.63 -26.82 1.83
C PRO A 244 -12.83 -27.79 1.70
N ASN A 245 -13.85 -27.41 0.93
CA ASN A 245 -15.11 -28.11 0.67
C ASN A 245 -16.28 -27.91 1.67
N SER A 246 -16.20 -26.96 2.61
CA SER A 246 -17.37 -26.63 3.45
C SER A 246 -18.38 -25.74 2.71
N ASP A 247 -19.62 -26.21 2.57
CA ASP A 247 -20.80 -25.48 2.05
C ASP A 247 -21.28 -24.42 3.06
N THR A 248 -20.40 -23.52 3.45
CA THR A 248 -20.72 -22.48 4.42
C THR A 248 -21.66 -21.46 3.76
N LYS A 249 -22.96 -21.60 4.04
CA LYS A 249 -23.99 -20.65 3.61
C LYS A 249 -23.79 -19.34 4.38
N TRP A 250 -24.00 -18.21 3.72
CA TRP A 250 -24.02 -16.91 4.37
C TRP A 250 -25.18 -16.86 5.36
N ALA A 251 -24.88 -16.95 6.65
CA ALA A 251 -25.75 -16.47 7.71
C ALA A 251 -25.43 -14.99 7.98
N LEU A 252 -25.54 -14.14 6.95
CA LEU A 252 -25.25 -12.72 7.13
C LEU A 252 -26.33 -12.08 8.00
N PRO A 253 -25.95 -11.21 8.95
CA PRO A 253 -26.90 -10.43 9.73
C PRO A 253 -27.75 -9.58 8.79
N SER A 254 -29.05 -9.89 8.71
CA SER A 254 -29.98 -9.18 7.85
C SER A 254 -30.03 -7.69 8.18
N GLY A 255 -29.87 -7.31 9.45
CA GLY A 255 -29.87 -5.91 9.89
C GLY A 255 -28.74 -5.07 9.31
N ILE A 256 -27.51 -5.60 9.25
CA ILE A 256 -26.35 -4.87 8.68
C ILE A 256 -26.56 -4.59 7.20
N LEU A 257 -27.06 -5.58 6.46
CA LEU A 257 -27.28 -5.49 5.02
C LEU A 257 -28.48 -4.61 4.66
N CYS A 258 -29.47 -4.50 5.54
CA CYS A 258 -30.64 -3.65 5.36
C CYS A 258 -30.40 -2.17 5.69
N SER A 259 -29.20 -1.79 6.16
CA SER A 259 -28.91 -0.42 6.61
C SER A 259 -29.31 0.64 5.55
N PRO A 260 -30.02 1.71 5.96
CA PRO A 260 -30.62 2.67 5.02
C PRO A 260 -29.58 3.52 4.28
N ASN A 261 -28.36 3.62 4.80
CA ASN A 261 -27.29 4.44 4.21
C ASN A 261 -26.19 3.59 3.56
N LEU A 262 -26.34 2.27 3.51
CA LEU A 262 -25.34 1.37 2.96
C LEU A 262 -25.32 1.49 1.43
N SER A 263 -24.29 2.18 0.91
CA SER A 263 -24.12 2.39 -0.53
C SER A 263 -22.98 1.54 -1.11
N ARG A 264 -22.07 1.03 -0.30
CA ARG A 264 -20.90 0.27 -0.78
C ARG A 264 -20.77 -1.05 -0.03
N ILE A 265 -20.71 -2.15 -0.77
CA ILE A 265 -20.60 -3.48 -0.18
C ILE A 265 -19.54 -4.34 -0.88
N SER A 266 -18.77 -5.09 -0.09
CA SER A 266 -17.76 -6.01 -0.60
C SER A 266 -17.81 -7.32 0.18
N LEU A 267 -18.16 -8.40 -0.50
CA LEU A 267 -18.31 -9.72 0.10
C LEU A 267 -17.35 -10.65 -0.62
N LEU A 268 -16.41 -11.20 0.15
CA LEU A 268 -15.38 -12.13 -0.31
C LEU A 268 -15.57 -13.46 0.42
N GLY A 269 -15.96 -14.52 -0.31
CA GLY A 269 -16.21 -15.85 0.27
C GLY A 269 -17.67 -16.28 0.35
N GLY A 270 -17.87 -17.56 0.72
CA GLY A 270 -19.14 -18.26 0.95
C GLY A 270 -19.99 -18.62 -0.29
N ASN A 271 -20.95 -19.54 -0.12
CA ASN A 271 -21.65 -20.24 -1.21
C ASN A 271 -23.17 -19.93 -1.27
N THR A 272 -23.58 -18.66 -1.22
CA THR A 272 -25.01 -18.31 -1.38
C THR A 272 -25.24 -17.43 -2.58
N ASN A 273 -26.36 -17.68 -3.27
CA ASN A 273 -26.86 -16.79 -4.31
C ASN A 273 -27.06 -15.37 -3.71
N PRO A 274 -26.33 -14.35 -4.20
CA PRO A 274 -26.41 -12.99 -3.68
C PRO A 274 -27.81 -12.38 -3.81
N LEU A 275 -28.65 -12.83 -4.75
CA LEU A 275 -30.02 -12.32 -4.89
C LEU A 275 -30.92 -12.62 -3.68
N ARG A 276 -30.54 -13.58 -2.82
CA ARG A 276 -31.26 -13.90 -1.58
C ARG A 276 -30.92 -12.97 -0.42
N LEU A 277 -29.96 -12.07 -0.61
CA LEU A 277 -29.55 -11.16 0.43
C LEU A 277 -30.56 -10.04 0.62
N PRO A 278 -30.84 -9.64 1.86
CA PRO A 278 -31.76 -8.55 2.16
C PRO A 278 -31.06 -7.19 1.95
N LEU A 279 -30.54 -6.97 0.74
CA LEU A 279 -29.87 -5.72 0.34
C LEU A 279 -30.86 -4.78 -0.33
N ARG A 280 -30.71 -3.49 -0.04
CA ARG A 280 -31.36 -2.41 -0.79
C ARG A 280 -30.56 -2.09 -2.05
N TRP A 281 -30.64 -2.97 -3.04
CA TRP A 281 -29.86 -2.89 -4.29
C TRP A 281 -29.94 -1.52 -4.98
N ASN A 282 -31.09 -0.85 -4.89
CA ASN A 282 -31.36 0.42 -5.56
C ASN A 282 -30.50 1.61 -5.09
N GLN A 283 -29.87 1.51 -3.92
CA GLN A 283 -29.05 2.57 -3.32
C GLN A 283 -27.54 2.31 -3.43
N LEU A 284 -27.14 1.13 -3.95
CA LEU A 284 -25.73 0.74 -4.05
C LEU A 284 -25.02 1.52 -5.15
N THR A 285 -23.87 2.09 -4.82
CA THR A 285 -22.92 2.73 -5.73
C THR A 285 -21.67 1.88 -5.96
N ALA A 286 -21.30 1.01 -5.01
CA ALA A 286 -20.20 0.07 -5.20
C ALA A 286 -20.57 -1.35 -4.75
N LEU A 287 -20.36 -2.33 -5.63
CA LEU A 287 -20.62 -3.73 -5.36
C LEU A 287 -19.39 -4.57 -5.66
N SER A 288 -18.95 -5.37 -4.70
CA SER A 288 -17.91 -6.37 -4.91
C SER A 288 -18.39 -7.73 -4.40
N LEU A 289 -18.51 -8.69 -5.31
CA LEU A 289 -18.88 -10.08 -5.04
C LEU A 289 -17.78 -10.95 -5.63
N MET A 290 -16.77 -11.23 -4.81
CA MET A 290 -15.58 -11.97 -5.23
C MET A 290 -15.52 -13.28 -4.44
N GLY A 291 -14.98 -14.33 -5.06
CA GLY A 291 -14.67 -15.58 -4.37
C GLY A 291 -13.18 -15.64 -4.02
N PRO A 292 -12.80 -16.50 -3.08
CA PRO A 292 -11.41 -16.67 -2.76
C PRO A 292 -10.74 -17.59 -3.79
N ALA A 293 -9.98 -16.99 -4.70
CA ALA A 293 -9.21 -17.72 -5.71
C ALA A 293 -8.15 -18.65 -5.11
N ALA A 294 -7.72 -18.40 -3.86
CA ALA A 294 -6.59 -19.06 -3.21
C ALA A 294 -6.90 -20.46 -2.62
N TRP A 295 -8.16 -20.90 -2.57
CA TRP A 295 -8.54 -22.12 -1.83
C TRP A 295 -9.23 -23.20 -2.67
N GLY A 296 -9.10 -23.17 -4.00
CA GLY A 296 -9.59 -24.23 -4.91
C GLY A 296 -11.11 -24.35 -5.04
N LEU A 297 -11.88 -23.71 -4.16
CA LEU A 297 -13.34 -23.60 -4.24
C LEU A 297 -13.74 -22.25 -4.84
N VAL A 298 -14.02 -22.23 -6.13
CA VAL A 298 -14.45 -21.00 -6.80
C VAL A 298 -15.97 -21.03 -6.99
N HIS A 299 -16.72 -20.51 -6.01
CA HIS A 299 -18.16 -20.27 -6.14
C HIS A 299 -18.40 -18.98 -6.92
N ALA A 300 -18.29 -19.08 -8.24
CA ALA A 300 -18.53 -17.98 -9.15
C ALA A 300 -20.02 -17.83 -9.46
N GLN A 301 -20.45 -16.58 -9.71
CA GLN A 301 -21.84 -16.29 -10.05
C GLN A 301 -22.09 -16.56 -11.54
N THR A 302 -23.25 -17.09 -11.89
CA THR A 302 -23.60 -17.23 -13.31
C THR A 302 -23.82 -15.85 -13.94
N CYS A 303 -23.64 -15.77 -15.26
CA CYS A 303 -23.89 -14.54 -16.01
C CYS A 303 -25.31 -13.99 -15.76
N HIS A 304 -26.32 -14.86 -15.68
CA HIS A 304 -27.70 -14.49 -15.38
C HIS A 304 -27.83 -13.80 -14.01
N VAL A 305 -27.26 -14.39 -12.95
CA VAL A 305 -27.34 -13.82 -11.59
C VAL A 305 -26.67 -12.44 -11.54
N VAL A 306 -25.54 -12.27 -12.24
CA VAL A 306 -24.86 -10.97 -12.34
C VAL A 306 -25.71 -9.91 -13.01
N LEU A 307 -26.32 -10.24 -14.15
CA LEU A 307 -27.17 -9.30 -14.89
C LEU A 307 -28.42 -8.93 -14.09
N ASP A 308 -29.04 -9.90 -13.40
CA ASP A 308 -30.16 -9.65 -12.48
C ASP A 308 -29.77 -8.70 -11.34
N ILE A 309 -28.59 -8.88 -10.75
CA ILE A 309 -28.11 -8.00 -9.68
C ILE A 309 -27.93 -6.57 -10.21
N LEU A 310 -27.25 -6.42 -11.36
CA LEU A 310 -26.99 -5.11 -11.94
C LEU A 310 -28.28 -4.39 -12.33
N SER A 311 -29.31 -5.12 -12.81
CA SER A 311 -30.62 -4.55 -13.13
C SER A 311 -31.34 -3.92 -11.94
N ARG A 312 -30.98 -4.34 -10.71
CA ARG A 312 -31.53 -3.80 -9.46
C ARG A 312 -30.73 -2.61 -8.90
N CYS A 313 -29.62 -2.24 -9.53
CA CYS A 313 -28.66 -1.24 -9.04
C CYS A 313 -28.52 -0.04 -10.01
N PRO A 314 -29.54 0.82 -10.17
CA PRO A 314 -29.50 1.94 -11.13
C PRO A 314 -28.45 3.01 -10.81
N LYS A 315 -27.97 3.08 -9.56
CA LYS A 315 -26.95 4.04 -9.09
C LYS A 315 -25.55 3.45 -9.02
N ILE A 316 -25.33 2.25 -9.57
CA ILE A 316 -24.03 1.58 -9.47
C ILE A 316 -22.98 2.36 -10.26
N GLU A 317 -21.87 2.67 -9.60
CA GLU A 317 -20.72 3.40 -10.15
C GLU A 317 -19.53 2.46 -10.36
N THR A 318 -19.37 1.47 -9.46
CA THR A 318 -18.27 0.50 -9.51
C THR A 318 -18.77 -0.91 -9.21
N CYS A 319 -18.37 -1.88 -10.03
CA CYS A 319 -18.66 -3.29 -9.77
C CYS A 319 -17.43 -4.18 -9.91
N LYS A 320 -17.29 -5.17 -9.02
CA LYS A 320 -16.23 -6.17 -9.02
C LYS A 320 -16.85 -7.55 -8.83
N LEU A 321 -16.85 -8.39 -9.85
CA LEU A 321 -17.62 -9.63 -9.86
C LEU A 321 -16.77 -10.83 -10.25
N LEU A 322 -16.91 -11.91 -9.49
CA LEU A 322 -16.45 -13.24 -9.88
C LEU A 322 -17.57 -13.95 -10.64
N VAL A 323 -17.35 -14.22 -11.92
CA VAL A 323 -18.37 -14.70 -12.86
C VAL A 323 -17.94 -16.04 -13.47
N GLN A 324 -18.88 -16.94 -13.70
CA GLN A 324 -18.67 -18.16 -14.46
C GLN A 324 -19.49 -18.11 -15.75
N GLY A 325 -18.83 -18.44 -16.85
CA GLY A 325 -19.43 -18.60 -18.17
C GLY A 325 -20.40 -19.80 -18.21
N PRO A 326 -21.34 -19.81 -19.16
CA PRO A 326 -22.47 -20.73 -19.14
C PRO A 326 -22.09 -22.19 -19.45
N PRO A 327 -22.88 -23.18 -18.98
CA PRO A 327 -23.55 -24.12 -19.88
C PRO A 327 -24.77 -23.40 -20.50
N GLU A 328 -24.90 -23.43 -21.83
CA GLU A 328 -25.93 -22.73 -22.62
C GLU A 328 -27.34 -22.83 -22.01
N GLY A 329 -28.15 -21.75 -22.03
CA GLY A 329 -29.55 -21.85 -21.59
C GLY A 329 -30.33 -20.55 -21.46
N ASP A 330 -30.09 -19.74 -20.43
CA ASP A 330 -30.99 -18.64 -20.06
C ASP A 330 -30.22 -17.34 -19.80
N LEU A 331 -30.02 -16.54 -20.84
CA LEU A 331 -29.58 -15.13 -20.68
C LEU A 331 -30.81 -14.22 -20.77
N PRO A 332 -30.90 -13.17 -19.94
CA PRO A 332 -32.01 -12.23 -20.04
C PRO A 332 -32.09 -11.62 -21.43
N HIS A 333 -33.30 -11.55 -21.99
CA HIS A 333 -33.54 -11.04 -23.34
C HIS A 333 -33.36 -9.52 -23.47
N SER A 334 -33.42 -8.78 -22.35
CA SER A 334 -33.32 -7.31 -22.31
C SER A 334 -31.90 -6.84 -21.93
N ILE A 335 -31.48 -5.71 -22.52
CA ILE A 335 -30.27 -4.98 -22.13
C ILE A 335 -30.50 -4.35 -20.75
N VAL A 336 -29.51 -4.50 -19.85
CA VAL A 336 -29.53 -3.88 -18.53
C VAL A 336 -28.86 -2.50 -18.61
N GLU A 337 -29.60 -1.46 -18.22
CA GLU A 337 -29.10 -0.09 -18.22
C GLU A 337 -28.31 0.21 -16.94
N CYS A 338 -27.03 0.55 -17.09
CA CYS A 338 -26.13 0.91 -16.00
C CYS A 338 -25.55 2.31 -16.25
N PRO A 339 -26.36 3.38 -16.13
CA PRO A 339 -26.01 4.71 -16.63
C PRO A 339 -24.84 5.37 -15.89
N CYS A 340 -24.61 5.01 -14.63
CA CYS A 340 -23.54 5.59 -13.79
C CYS A 340 -22.28 4.71 -13.72
N LEU A 341 -22.32 3.49 -14.29
CA LEU A 341 -21.27 2.49 -14.07
C LEU A 341 -20.02 2.85 -14.86
N HIS A 342 -18.99 3.30 -14.15
CA HIS A 342 -17.74 3.76 -14.76
C HIS A 342 -16.56 2.80 -14.53
N THR A 343 -16.65 1.89 -13.55
CA THR A 343 -15.61 0.90 -13.27
C THR A 343 -16.18 -0.52 -13.20
N VAL A 344 -15.67 -1.41 -14.05
CA VAL A 344 -16.08 -2.82 -14.12
C VAL A 344 -14.85 -3.73 -13.99
N GLU A 345 -14.82 -4.57 -12.96
CA GLU A 345 -13.81 -5.62 -12.80
C GLU A 345 -14.47 -7.00 -12.86
N LEU A 346 -14.13 -7.77 -13.88
CA LEU A 346 -14.59 -9.14 -14.07
C LEU A 346 -13.44 -10.12 -13.81
N MET A 347 -13.67 -11.02 -12.86
CA MET A 347 -12.85 -12.21 -12.65
C MET A 347 -13.64 -13.39 -13.16
N CYS A 348 -13.22 -14.01 -14.26
CA CYS A 348 -14.01 -15.03 -14.94
C CYS A 348 -13.43 -16.43 -14.73
N VAL A 349 -14.29 -17.40 -14.44
CA VAL A 349 -13.95 -18.83 -14.33
C VAL A 349 -14.30 -19.55 -15.62
N GLY A 350 -13.45 -20.49 -16.05
CA GLY A 350 -13.65 -21.23 -17.30
C GLY A 350 -13.12 -20.45 -18.50
N ASN A 351 -13.98 -20.09 -19.46
CA ASN A 351 -13.61 -19.27 -20.62
C ASN A 351 -13.84 -17.77 -20.32
N PRO A 352 -12.80 -17.01 -19.96
CA PRO A 352 -12.95 -15.64 -19.48
C PRO A 352 -13.39 -14.66 -20.55
N LEU A 353 -12.93 -14.84 -21.79
CA LEU A 353 -13.26 -13.98 -22.92
C LEU A 353 -14.73 -14.11 -23.30
N LEU A 354 -15.22 -15.36 -23.40
CA LEU A 354 -16.63 -15.65 -23.65
C LEU A 354 -17.52 -15.06 -22.55
N THR A 355 -17.17 -15.33 -21.30
CA THR A 355 -17.94 -14.89 -20.13
C THR A 355 -18.05 -13.37 -20.08
N ALA A 356 -16.92 -12.68 -20.27
CA ALA A 356 -16.91 -11.22 -20.28
C ALA A 356 -17.70 -10.66 -21.47
N GLY A 357 -17.54 -11.23 -22.66
CA GLY A 357 -18.30 -10.82 -23.85
C GLY A 357 -19.81 -10.98 -23.67
N ILE A 358 -20.27 -12.11 -23.10
CA ILE A 358 -21.68 -12.35 -22.78
C ILE A 358 -22.22 -11.30 -21.81
N VAL A 359 -21.47 -10.99 -20.75
CA VAL A 359 -21.91 -9.98 -19.77
C VAL A 359 -21.98 -8.60 -20.42
N LEU A 360 -20.92 -8.16 -21.11
CA LEU A 360 -20.85 -6.81 -21.66
C LEU A 360 -21.86 -6.55 -22.78
N THR A 361 -22.13 -7.53 -23.66
CA THR A 361 -23.16 -7.39 -24.72
C THR A 361 -24.57 -7.20 -24.19
N ARG A 362 -24.81 -7.48 -22.90
CA ARG A 362 -26.10 -7.31 -22.22
C ARG A 362 -26.13 -6.09 -21.31
N LEU A 363 -25.08 -5.27 -21.27
CA LEU A 363 -25.01 -4.05 -20.47
C LEU A 363 -24.94 -2.82 -21.37
N SER A 364 -25.73 -1.79 -21.05
CA SER A 364 -25.54 -0.45 -21.58
C SER A 364 -24.65 0.34 -20.61
N LEU A 365 -23.44 0.68 -21.05
CA LEU A 365 -22.37 1.27 -20.23
C LEU A 365 -21.86 2.61 -20.79
N PRO A 366 -22.69 3.67 -20.83
CA PRO A 366 -22.33 4.95 -21.45
C PRO A 366 -21.18 5.69 -20.73
N GLU A 367 -20.98 5.43 -19.45
CA GLU A 367 -19.99 6.10 -18.60
C GLU A 367 -18.75 5.24 -18.29
N LEU A 368 -18.56 4.09 -18.98
CA LEU A 368 -17.45 3.18 -18.71
C LEU A 368 -16.10 3.84 -18.97
N ARG A 369 -15.26 3.93 -17.91
CA ARG A 369 -13.91 4.52 -17.95
C ARG A 369 -12.80 3.53 -17.60
N ASP A 370 -13.08 2.59 -16.72
CA ASP A 370 -12.11 1.62 -16.22
C ASP A 370 -12.67 0.19 -16.34
N PHE A 371 -11.96 -0.65 -17.10
CA PHE A 371 -12.30 -2.05 -17.28
C PHE A 371 -11.13 -2.96 -16.89
N LYS A 372 -11.41 -3.95 -16.04
CA LYS A 372 -10.44 -4.95 -15.63
C LYS A 372 -10.94 -6.36 -15.89
N LEU A 373 -10.09 -7.19 -16.50
CA LEU A 373 -10.38 -8.59 -16.80
C LEU A 373 -9.29 -9.52 -16.28
N SER A 374 -9.71 -10.58 -15.59
CA SER A 374 -8.81 -11.65 -15.12
C SER A 374 -9.47 -13.02 -15.27
N GLY A 375 -8.71 -14.05 -15.64
CA GLY A 375 -9.19 -15.42 -15.79
C GLY A 375 -8.70 -16.39 -14.71
N LEU A 376 -9.56 -17.34 -14.34
CA LEU A 376 -9.29 -18.51 -13.50
C LEU A 376 -9.79 -19.77 -14.25
N GLY A 377 -8.97 -20.41 -15.11
CA GLY A 377 -9.46 -21.56 -15.89
C GLY A 377 -8.55 -22.00 -17.04
N GLU A 378 -8.95 -23.05 -17.76
CA GLU A 378 -8.29 -23.51 -18.99
C GLU A 378 -8.46 -22.51 -20.14
N LEU A 379 -7.38 -22.26 -20.88
CA LEU A 379 -7.41 -21.50 -22.13
C LEU A 379 -8.07 -22.37 -23.20
N VAL A 380 -9.38 -22.20 -23.43
CA VAL A 380 -10.05 -22.87 -24.54
C VAL A 380 -10.00 -21.95 -25.77
N SER A 381 -9.46 -22.47 -26.86
CA SER A 381 -9.02 -21.76 -28.07
C SER A 381 -10.13 -21.37 -29.06
N VAL A 382 -11.41 -21.53 -28.71
CA VAL A 382 -12.50 -21.44 -29.70
C VAL A 382 -13.25 -20.11 -29.54
N PHE A 383 -13.03 -19.21 -30.52
CA PHE A 383 -13.85 -18.06 -30.94
C PHE A 383 -14.78 -17.43 -29.90
N ALA A 384 -14.26 -16.58 -29.00
CA ALA A 384 -15.12 -15.95 -28.01
C ALA A 384 -14.79 -14.50 -27.59
N GLY A 385 -13.71 -13.91 -28.13
CA GLY A 385 -13.28 -12.55 -27.75
C GLY A 385 -13.93 -11.41 -28.56
N GLU A 386 -14.52 -11.69 -29.72
CA GLU A 386 -15.01 -10.66 -30.64
C GLU A 386 -16.13 -9.80 -30.04
N SER A 387 -17.04 -10.41 -29.29
CA SER A 387 -18.12 -9.72 -28.59
C SER A 387 -17.60 -8.82 -27.46
N LEU A 388 -16.55 -9.26 -26.76
CA LEU A 388 -15.85 -8.46 -25.75
C LEU A 388 -15.17 -7.24 -26.40
N VAL A 389 -14.36 -7.47 -27.44
CA VAL A 389 -13.65 -6.40 -28.15
C VAL A 389 -14.62 -5.39 -28.75
N SER A 390 -15.68 -5.83 -29.42
CA SER A 390 -16.68 -4.93 -29.99
C SER A 390 -17.42 -4.12 -28.92
N SER A 391 -17.73 -4.71 -27.76
CA SER A 391 -18.35 -3.99 -26.63
C SER A 391 -17.41 -2.93 -26.04
N LEU A 392 -16.11 -3.23 -25.90
CA LEU A 392 -15.12 -2.27 -25.40
C LEU A 392 -14.83 -1.17 -26.41
N ALA A 393 -14.70 -1.51 -27.69
CA ALA A 393 -14.49 -0.57 -28.78
C ALA A 393 -15.66 0.41 -28.98
N ALA A 394 -16.88 -0.03 -28.65
CA ALA A 394 -18.07 0.83 -28.66
C ALA A 394 -18.09 1.86 -27.51
N SER A 395 -17.24 1.72 -26.48
CA SER A 395 -17.17 2.68 -25.38
C SER A 395 -16.38 3.92 -25.79
N ALA A 396 -17.06 5.07 -25.84
CA ALA A 396 -16.43 6.36 -26.17
C ALA A 396 -15.61 6.98 -25.03
N ARG A 397 -15.70 6.44 -23.80
CA ARG A 397 -15.08 7.01 -22.59
C ARG A 397 -14.09 6.08 -21.89
N LEU A 398 -13.82 4.91 -22.47
CA LEU A 398 -12.91 3.95 -21.86
C LEU A 398 -11.48 4.47 -21.92
N GLU A 399 -10.88 4.69 -20.75
CA GLU A 399 -9.55 5.30 -20.60
C GLU A 399 -8.55 4.34 -19.95
N ARG A 400 -9.02 3.38 -19.15
CA ARG A 400 -8.17 2.50 -18.35
C ARG A 400 -8.53 1.04 -18.59
N ILE A 401 -7.54 0.23 -18.95
CA ILE A 401 -7.69 -1.22 -19.09
C ILE A 401 -6.63 -1.93 -18.24
N SER A 402 -7.07 -2.94 -17.50
CA SER A 402 -6.20 -3.87 -16.78
C SER A 402 -6.53 -5.31 -17.15
N ILE A 403 -5.54 -6.10 -17.57
CA ILE A 403 -5.73 -7.48 -17.99
C ILE A 403 -4.69 -8.41 -17.38
N HIS A 404 -5.08 -9.67 -17.14
CA HIS A 404 -4.11 -10.74 -16.90
C HIS A 404 -3.74 -11.42 -18.22
N SER A 405 -2.46 -11.38 -18.64
CA SER A 405 -2.02 -11.86 -19.96
C SER A 405 -2.35 -13.34 -20.19
N ASN A 406 -2.24 -14.16 -19.15
CA ASN A 406 -2.57 -15.59 -19.17
C ASN A 406 -4.06 -15.92 -19.32
N THR A 407 -4.91 -14.90 -19.39
CA THR A 407 -6.33 -15.01 -19.78
C THR A 407 -6.46 -15.23 -21.30
N PHE A 408 -5.39 -14.95 -22.05
CA PHE A 408 -5.34 -14.96 -23.50
C PHE A 408 -4.30 -15.97 -24.01
N SER A 409 -4.54 -16.53 -25.20
CA SER A 409 -3.44 -17.06 -26.01
C SER A 409 -2.71 -15.90 -26.70
N LYS A 410 -1.46 -16.11 -27.14
CA LYS A 410 -0.67 -15.11 -27.86
C LYS A 410 -1.43 -14.41 -29.01
N PRO A 411 -2.03 -15.12 -30.00
CA PRO A 411 -2.72 -14.46 -31.10
C PRO A 411 -3.93 -13.65 -30.63
N PHE A 412 -4.71 -14.17 -29.67
CA PHE A 412 -5.86 -13.43 -29.15
C PHE A 412 -5.46 -12.21 -28.32
N LEU A 413 -4.34 -12.26 -27.58
CA LEU A 413 -3.83 -11.08 -26.86
C LEU A 413 -3.46 -9.96 -27.85
N HIS A 414 -2.76 -10.32 -28.91
CA HIS A 414 -2.39 -9.39 -29.97
C HIS A 414 -3.63 -8.74 -30.63
N ASP A 415 -4.61 -9.55 -31.04
CA ASP A 415 -5.83 -9.06 -31.67
C ASP A 415 -6.71 -8.25 -30.71
N PHE A 416 -6.80 -8.68 -29.45
CA PHE A 416 -7.49 -7.94 -28.39
C PHE A 416 -6.89 -6.55 -28.22
N LEU A 417 -5.56 -6.43 -28.09
CA LEU A 417 -4.87 -5.14 -27.93
C LEU A 417 -5.12 -4.22 -29.13
N ARG A 418 -5.10 -4.75 -30.36
CA ARG A 418 -5.36 -3.94 -31.58
C ARG A 418 -6.81 -3.49 -31.71
N GLY A 419 -7.75 -4.23 -31.10
CA GLY A 419 -9.17 -3.91 -31.11
C GLY A 419 -9.62 -2.93 -30.00
N LEU A 420 -8.72 -2.52 -29.11
CA LEU A 420 -9.04 -1.55 -28.06
C LEU A 420 -9.28 -0.14 -28.62
N PRO A 421 -10.13 0.68 -27.98
CA PRO A 421 -10.41 2.02 -28.47
C PRO A 421 -9.16 2.93 -28.36
N PRO A 422 -9.00 3.93 -29.25
CA PRO A 422 -7.85 4.84 -29.22
C PRO A 422 -7.86 5.80 -28.01
N THR A 423 -8.93 5.80 -27.21
CA THR A 423 -9.12 6.64 -26.01
C THR A 423 -8.33 6.14 -24.79
N ILE A 424 -7.73 4.95 -24.85
CA ILE A 424 -6.99 4.36 -23.73
C ILE A 424 -5.77 5.20 -23.36
N ARG A 425 -5.72 5.60 -22.09
CA ARG A 425 -4.64 6.38 -21.45
C ARG A 425 -3.81 5.55 -20.48
N TYR A 426 -4.40 4.54 -19.86
CA TYR A 426 -3.74 3.64 -18.92
C TYR A 426 -3.92 2.20 -19.34
N LEU A 427 -2.80 1.48 -19.51
CA LEU A 427 -2.80 0.05 -19.78
C LEU A 427 -1.99 -0.68 -18.71
N HIS A 428 -2.61 -1.68 -18.08
CA HIS A 428 -1.96 -2.56 -17.12
C HIS A 428 -2.06 -4.02 -17.56
N ILE A 429 -0.91 -4.67 -17.71
CA ILE A 429 -0.85 -6.11 -18.04
C ILE A 429 -0.15 -6.83 -16.88
N THR A 430 -0.77 -7.87 -16.34
CA THR A 430 -0.16 -8.71 -15.29
C THR A 430 0.03 -10.13 -15.82
N GLU A 431 1.19 -10.74 -15.60
CA GLU A 431 1.44 -12.15 -15.96
C GLU A 431 1.55 -13.03 -14.71
N PRO A 432 0.45 -13.30 -13.99
CA PRO A 432 0.56 -13.88 -12.67
C PRO A 432 1.19 -15.29 -12.74
N VAL A 433 2.17 -15.50 -11.85
CA VAL A 433 2.88 -16.78 -11.68
C VAL A 433 1.93 -17.73 -10.95
N HIS A 434 1.34 -18.68 -11.67
CA HIS A 434 0.45 -19.66 -11.04
C HIS A 434 1.26 -20.73 -10.31
N MET A 435 1.23 -20.73 -8.97
CA MET A 435 1.80 -21.81 -8.14
C MET A 435 1.27 -23.21 -8.51
N TRP A 436 0.08 -23.30 -9.14
CA TRP A 436 -0.62 -24.54 -9.44
C TRP A 436 -0.57 -24.97 -10.91
N ARG A 437 0.07 -24.18 -11.80
CA ARG A 437 0.24 -24.52 -13.22
C ARG A 437 1.66 -24.23 -13.70
N PRO A 438 2.60 -25.16 -13.45
CA PRO A 438 3.98 -25.05 -13.92
C PRO A 438 4.13 -25.21 -15.46
N SER A 439 3.05 -25.53 -16.18
CA SER A 439 3.11 -26.05 -17.56
C SER A 439 2.90 -25.01 -18.67
N MET A 440 2.66 -23.73 -18.38
CA MET A 440 2.75 -22.69 -19.43
C MET A 440 4.20 -22.27 -19.59
N VAL A 441 4.87 -22.88 -20.57
CA VAL A 441 6.27 -22.61 -20.94
C VAL A 441 6.42 -21.28 -21.70
N GLU A 442 5.36 -20.76 -22.32
CA GLU A 442 5.41 -19.51 -23.08
C GLU A 442 4.42 -18.48 -22.49
N ALA A 443 4.96 -17.34 -22.05
CA ALA A 443 4.16 -16.18 -21.67
C ALA A 443 3.62 -15.52 -22.96
N PRO A 444 2.31 -15.20 -23.04
CA PRO A 444 1.71 -14.71 -24.28
C PRO A 444 2.15 -13.28 -24.65
N LEU A 445 2.78 -12.54 -23.72
CA LEU A 445 3.30 -11.21 -23.95
C LEU A 445 4.81 -11.27 -24.22
N ASP A 446 5.18 -11.36 -25.50
CA ASP A 446 6.56 -11.24 -25.99
C ASP A 446 6.74 -9.93 -26.79
N ASP A 447 7.93 -9.73 -27.37
CA ASP A 447 8.27 -8.53 -28.14
C ASP A 447 7.33 -8.28 -29.34
N GLU A 448 6.83 -9.35 -29.97
CA GLU A 448 5.88 -9.25 -31.09
C GLU A 448 4.55 -8.67 -30.63
N VAL A 449 3.98 -9.24 -29.56
CA VAL A 449 2.71 -8.74 -28.98
C VAL A 449 2.89 -7.36 -28.37
N PHE A 450 4.02 -7.11 -27.71
CA PHE A 450 4.36 -5.81 -27.16
C PHE A 450 4.43 -4.72 -28.24
N GLY A 451 4.90 -5.06 -29.45
CA GLY A 451 4.88 -4.18 -30.62
C GLY A 451 3.48 -3.69 -31.04
N ALA A 452 2.41 -4.38 -30.65
CA ALA A 452 1.03 -3.93 -30.88
C ALA A 452 0.68 -2.66 -30.08
N LEU A 453 1.45 -2.32 -29.04
CA LEU A 453 1.24 -1.13 -28.22
C LEU A 453 1.76 0.16 -28.87
N ASN A 454 2.07 0.16 -30.17
CA ASN A 454 2.60 1.33 -30.87
C ASN A 454 1.63 2.52 -30.93
N ALA A 455 2.16 3.70 -31.26
CA ALA A 455 1.44 4.98 -31.26
C ALA A 455 0.21 5.01 -32.18
N SER A 456 0.15 4.15 -33.21
CA SER A 456 -0.97 4.10 -34.15
C SER A 456 -2.22 3.50 -33.50
N TYR A 457 -2.06 2.47 -32.66
CA TYR A 457 -3.19 1.82 -31.97
C TYR A 457 -3.56 2.53 -30.66
N PHE A 458 -2.56 3.07 -29.96
CA PHE A 458 -2.76 3.74 -28.67
C PHE A 458 -2.21 5.17 -28.68
N PRO A 459 -2.83 6.11 -29.43
CA PRO A 459 -2.32 7.46 -29.55
C PRO A 459 -2.42 8.27 -28.24
N ALA A 460 -3.38 7.94 -27.38
CA ALA A 460 -3.61 8.64 -26.11
C ALA A 460 -2.92 7.99 -24.89
N LEU A 461 -2.09 6.97 -25.07
CA LEU A 461 -1.48 6.23 -23.95
C LEU A 461 -0.49 7.11 -23.18
N GLU A 462 -0.79 7.34 -21.91
CA GLU A 462 0.01 8.14 -20.98
C GLU A 462 0.71 7.27 -19.93
N GLU A 463 0.14 6.13 -19.57
CA GLU A 463 0.63 5.29 -18.48
C GLU A 463 0.63 3.81 -18.88
N LEU A 464 1.79 3.15 -18.76
CA LEU A 464 1.95 1.72 -18.99
C LEU A 464 2.47 1.04 -17.72
N ALA A 465 1.77 0.00 -17.28
CA ALA A 465 2.25 -0.88 -16.23
C ALA A 465 2.29 -2.34 -16.71
N ILE A 466 3.40 -3.03 -16.52
CA ILE A 466 3.51 -4.47 -16.80
C ILE A 466 4.14 -5.17 -15.61
N HIS A 467 3.39 -6.06 -14.97
CA HIS A 467 3.84 -6.76 -13.77
C HIS A 467 4.03 -8.26 -14.02
N SER A 468 5.10 -8.81 -13.45
CA SER A 468 5.54 -10.19 -13.67
C SER A 468 5.93 -10.47 -15.13
N CYS A 469 6.47 -9.47 -15.83
CA CYS A 469 6.86 -9.59 -17.23
C CYS A 469 8.02 -10.58 -17.40
N ARG A 470 7.89 -11.56 -18.30
CA ARG A 470 8.94 -12.56 -18.53
C ARG A 470 9.64 -12.45 -19.88
N MET A 471 8.90 -12.18 -20.95
CA MET A 471 9.39 -12.40 -22.33
C MET A 471 9.68 -11.11 -23.11
N VAL A 472 9.28 -9.94 -22.59
CA VAL A 472 9.62 -8.66 -23.26
C VAL A 472 11.08 -8.31 -22.98
N SER A 473 11.85 -8.05 -24.04
CA SER A 473 13.26 -7.68 -23.95
C SER A 473 13.45 -6.25 -23.43
N ASP A 474 14.61 -5.99 -22.84
CA ASP A 474 14.98 -4.65 -22.38
C ASP A 474 15.09 -3.67 -23.57
N GLU A 475 15.58 -4.13 -24.72
CA GLU A 475 15.64 -3.39 -25.98
C GLU A 475 14.26 -3.00 -26.50
N ALA A 476 13.31 -3.95 -26.55
CA ALA A 476 11.96 -3.66 -27.02
C ALA A 476 11.27 -2.62 -26.12
N LEU A 477 11.46 -2.73 -24.79
CA LEU A 477 10.97 -1.75 -23.83
C LEU A 477 11.61 -0.37 -24.06
N LEU A 478 12.93 -0.30 -24.23
CA LEU A 478 13.64 0.96 -24.49
C LEU A 478 13.12 1.64 -25.77
N GLN A 479 13.01 0.89 -26.87
CA GLN A 479 12.50 1.42 -28.14
C GLN A 479 11.07 1.94 -28.00
N PHE A 480 10.23 1.20 -27.28
CA PHE A 480 8.86 1.63 -26.99
C PHE A 480 8.83 2.96 -26.21
N ILE A 481 9.59 3.07 -25.12
CA ILE A 481 9.61 4.29 -24.29
C ILE A 481 10.09 5.49 -25.11
N LEU A 482 11.19 5.32 -25.86
CA LEU A 482 11.76 6.40 -26.67
C LEU A 482 10.82 6.83 -27.80
N SER A 483 10.10 5.89 -28.43
CA SER A 483 9.11 6.21 -29.46
C SER A 483 7.93 7.05 -28.95
N ARG A 484 7.74 7.11 -27.62
CA ARG A 484 6.63 7.79 -26.93
C ARG A 484 7.10 8.78 -25.87
N ALA A 485 8.36 9.23 -25.95
CA ALA A 485 8.99 10.01 -24.88
C ALA A 485 8.22 11.29 -24.49
N THR A 486 7.48 11.89 -25.43
CA THR A 486 6.71 13.13 -25.21
C THR A 486 5.25 12.90 -24.82
N THR A 487 4.69 11.70 -25.05
CA THR A 487 3.28 11.39 -24.75
C THR A 487 3.12 10.59 -23.47
N LEU A 488 4.10 9.73 -23.17
CA LEU A 488 4.08 8.85 -22.02
C LEU A 488 4.51 9.62 -20.76
N LYS A 489 3.78 9.44 -19.67
CA LYS A 489 4.01 10.09 -18.37
C LYS A 489 4.55 9.12 -17.33
N LEU A 490 4.11 7.86 -17.35
CA LEU A 490 4.50 6.86 -16.37
C LEU A 490 4.73 5.49 -17.01
N VAL A 491 5.84 4.85 -16.65
CA VAL A 491 6.16 3.47 -17.00
C VAL A 491 6.52 2.72 -15.72
N ASP A 492 5.76 1.67 -15.39
CA ASP A 492 6.03 0.79 -14.24
C ASP A 492 6.13 -0.68 -14.69
N ILE A 493 7.35 -1.18 -14.82
CA ILE A 493 7.63 -2.55 -15.29
C ILE A 493 8.29 -3.36 -14.17
N LYS A 494 7.75 -4.55 -13.92
CA LYS A 494 8.31 -5.52 -12.97
C LYS A 494 8.62 -6.80 -13.72
N PHE A 495 9.90 -7.03 -13.99
CA PHE A 495 10.39 -8.24 -14.64
C PHE A 495 10.56 -9.38 -13.64
N ASP A 496 10.11 -10.57 -14.04
CA ASP A 496 10.34 -11.84 -13.34
C ASP A 496 11.51 -12.60 -14.00
N ARG A 497 12.57 -11.85 -14.27
CA ARG A 497 13.85 -12.31 -14.79
C ARG A 497 14.96 -11.40 -14.30
N GLU A 498 16.20 -11.86 -14.42
CA GLU A 498 17.37 -11.02 -14.22
C GLU A 498 17.46 -9.95 -15.30
N ARG A 499 18.12 -8.84 -14.97
CA ARG A 499 18.33 -7.74 -15.90
C ARG A 499 19.30 -8.17 -17.00
N GLU A 500 18.86 -8.13 -18.26
CA GLU A 500 19.74 -8.43 -19.41
C GLU A 500 20.56 -7.20 -19.77
N VAL A 501 19.90 -6.04 -19.93
CA VAL A 501 20.55 -4.78 -20.31
C VAL A 501 20.12 -3.64 -19.40
N ASP A 502 21.07 -2.78 -19.03
CA ASP A 502 20.78 -1.56 -18.27
C ASP A 502 20.32 -0.44 -19.20
N ILE A 503 19.01 -0.28 -19.30
CA ILE A 503 18.41 0.73 -20.20
C ILE A 503 18.25 2.10 -19.54
N TYR A 504 18.39 2.22 -18.21
CA TYR A 504 18.21 3.49 -17.50
C TYR A 504 19.07 4.65 -18.03
N PRO A 505 20.36 4.46 -18.36
CA PRO A 505 21.18 5.53 -18.95
C PRO A 505 20.64 6.04 -20.29
N HIS A 506 19.87 5.22 -21.01
CA HIS A 506 19.32 5.56 -22.33
C HIS A 506 17.93 6.20 -22.24
N LEU A 507 17.36 6.36 -21.04
CA LEU A 507 16.04 6.97 -20.81
C LEU A 507 16.11 8.49 -20.61
N GLU A 508 17.28 9.12 -20.75
CA GLU A 508 17.46 10.58 -20.59
C GLU A 508 16.39 11.40 -21.33
N PRO A 509 16.08 11.15 -22.63
CA PRO A 509 15.08 11.96 -23.35
C PRO A 509 13.67 11.87 -22.75
N PHE A 510 13.31 10.72 -22.18
CA PHE A 510 12.00 10.50 -21.54
C PHE A 510 11.94 11.16 -20.16
N LEU A 511 13.02 11.07 -19.38
CA LEU A 511 13.09 11.67 -18.05
C LEU A 511 13.13 13.21 -18.14
N GLU A 512 13.84 13.77 -19.12
CA GLU A 512 13.89 15.21 -19.38
C GLU A 512 12.54 15.77 -19.84
N ALA A 513 11.75 14.98 -20.57
CA ALA A 513 10.37 15.32 -20.93
C ALA A 513 9.39 15.28 -19.72
N GLY A 514 9.88 14.96 -18.52
CA GLY A 514 9.08 14.88 -17.29
C GLY A 514 8.44 13.51 -17.04
N GLY A 515 8.78 12.50 -17.84
CA GLY A 515 8.34 11.13 -17.66
C GLY A 515 8.92 10.48 -16.40
N LYS A 516 8.20 9.49 -15.86
CA LYS A 516 8.63 8.69 -14.70
C LYS A 516 8.74 7.22 -15.08
N ALA A 517 9.89 6.62 -14.80
CA ALA A 517 10.13 5.19 -15.00
C ALA A 517 10.41 4.49 -13.66
N SER A 518 9.74 3.36 -13.44
CA SER A 518 9.95 2.41 -12.36
C SER A 518 10.14 1.03 -13.00
N ILE A 519 11.39 0.62 -13.20
CA ILE A 519 11.74 -0.66 -13.81
C ILE A 519 12.49 -1.49 -12.77
N THR A 520 11.89 -2.61 -12.39
CA THR A 520 12.44 -3.51 -11.35
C THR A 520 12.57 -4.92 -11.90
N TYR A 521 13.60 -5.62 -11.45
CA TYR A 521 13.91 -6.99 -11.84
C TYR A 521 13.92 -7.85 -10.58
N ILE A 522 13.36 -9.06 -10.67
CA ILE A 522 13.47 -10.03 -9.59
C ILE A 522 14.90 -10.57 -9.60
N THR A 523 15.71 -10.15 -8.63
CA THR A 523 16.93 -10.85 -8.26
C THR A 523 16.52 -12.08 -7.45
N LEU A 524 16.96 -13.28 -7.84
CA LEU A 524 16.83 -14.52 -7.07
C LEU A 524 17.67 -14.45 -5.78
N ILE A 525 17.29 -13.57 -4.86
CA ILE A 525 17.71 -13.57 -3.48
C ILE A 525 16.43 -13.81 -2.69
N PRO A 526 16.27 -14.94 -1.99
CA PRO A 526 15.07 -15.17 -1.19
C PRO A 526 14.92 -14.00 -0.20
N PRO A 527 13.70 -13.46 -0.01
CA PRO A 527 13.53 -12.37 0.92
C PRO A 527 13.92 -12.83 2.33
N GLN A 528 15.01 -12.30 2.87
CA GLN A 528 15.29 -12.36 4.32
C GLN A 528 14.34 -11.45 5.14
N PHE A 529 13.28 -10.94 4.51
CA PHE A 529 12.33 -10.03 5.12
C PHE A 529 10.92 -10.49 4.81
N SER A 530 10.29 -11.09 5.81
CA SER A 530 8.85 -11.34 5.83
C SER A 530 8.21 -10.32 6.78
N PRO A 531 7.26 -9.49 6.33
CA PRO A 531 6.49 -8.58 7.20
C PRO A 531 5.70 -9.30 8.31
N TRP A 532 5.62 -10.64 8.24
CA TRP A 532 4.87 -11.51 9.14
C TRP A 532 5.66 -11.96 10.37
N MET A 533 6.99 -11.77 10.37
CA MET A 533 7.87 -12.08 11.49
C MET A 533 8.32 -10.75 12.08
N GLY A 534 7.79 -10.41 13.25
CA GLY A 534 8.12 -9.17 13.96
C GLY A 534 9.63 -8.97 14.10
N LEU A 535 10.05 -7.70 14.17
CA LEU A 535 11.44 -7.31 14.37
C LEU A 535 12.08 -8.08 15.53
N PRO A 536 13.30 -8.65 15.38
CA PRO A 536 14.11 -8.98 16.52
C PRO A 536 14.53 -7.69 17.23
N ASP A 537 14.51 -7.72 18.56
CA ASP A 537 14.78 -6.60 19.45
C ASP A 537 16.10 -5.87 19.09
N ALA A 538 15.98 -4.60 18.68
CA ALA A 538 17.11 -3.68 18.61
C ALA A 538 17.14 -2.81 19.89
N PRO A 539 18.33 -2.55 20.48
CA PRO A 539 18.43 -1.85 21.77
C PRO A 539 18.08 -0.36 21.68
N PRO A 540 17.72 0.28 22.82
CA PRO A 540 17.11 1.59 22.85
C PRO A 540 18.17 2.71 22.93
N LEU A 541 18.77 3.12 21.81
CA LEU A 541 19.53 4.37 21.75
C LEU A 541 19.31 5.06 20.38
N LEU A 542 19.09 6.38 20.40
CA LEU A 542 18.67 7.29 19.30
C LEU A 542 17.17 7.35 18.98
N CYS A 543 16.39 8.05 19.80
CA CYS A 543 14.94 8.22 19.54
C CYS A 543 14.36 9.62 19.81
N TYR A 544 15.13 10.67 19.46
CA TYR A 544 14.59 12.04 19.32
C TYR A 544 14.77 12.59 17.90
N HIS A 545 15.92 12.39 17.23
CA HIS A 545 16.17 12.89 15.87
C HIS A 545 15.38 12.16 14.77
N THR A 546 15.19 10.85 14.89
CA THR A 546 14.45 10.02 13.91
C THR A 546 12.94 10.30 13.88
N LYS A 547 12.37 10.76 14.99
CA LYS A 547 10.95 11.14 15.07
C LYS A 547 10.66 12.48 14.38
N LEU A 548 11.59 13.41 14.46
CA LEU A 548 11.51 14.69 13.75
C LEU A 548 11.67 14.49 12.24
N GLN A 549 12.52 13.56 11.82
CA GLN A 549 12.78 13.28 10.40
C GLN A 549 11.60 12.60 9.71
N ALA A 550 10.97 11.59 10.33
CA ALA A 550 9.74 10.99 9.82
C ALA A 550 8.60 12.03 9.74
N PHE A 551 8.51 12.94 10.72
CA PHE A 551 7.55 14.03 10.69
C PHE A 551 7.89 15.06 9.58
N ILE A 552 9.16 15.41 9.39
CA ILE A 552 9.60 16.32 8.32
C ILE A 552 9.30 15.71 6.95
N GLU A 553 9.50 14.41 6.74
CA GLU A 553 9.14 13.75 5.50
C GLU A 553 7.62 13.74 5.26
N VAL A 554 6.82 13.50 6.31
CA VAL A 554 5.35 13.59 6.23
C VAL A 554 4.88 15.03 5.97
N LEU A 555 5.50 16.02 6.61
CA LEU A 555 5.21 17.45 6.42
C LEU A 555 5.63 17.93 5.02
N LEU A 556 6.78 17.47 4.51
CA LEU A 556 7.26 17.73 3.15
C LEU A 556 6.33 17.09 2.11
N ASN A 557 5.88 15.85 2.33
CA ASN A 557 4.91 15.18 1.47
C ASN A 557 3.55 15.88 1.49
N PHE A 558 3.12 16.40 2.64
CA PHE A 558 1.90 17.17 2.78
C PHE A 558 1.98 18.53 2.05
N LEU A 559 3.06 19.28 2.24
CA LEU A 559 3.29 20.55 1.54
C LEU A 559 3.42 20.34 0.02
N HIS A 560 4.05 19.24 -0.42
CA HIS A 560 4.09 18.84 -1.83
C HIS A 560 2.69 18.49 -2.37
N THR A 561 1.85 17.80 -1.58
CA THR A 561 0.48 17.41 -1.98
C THR A 561 -0.45 18.63 -2.09
N ILE A 562 -0.32 19.62 -1.20
CA ILE A 562 -1.05 20.89 -1.29
C ILE A 562 -0.64 21.68 -2.54
N CYS A 563 0.66 21.78 -2.83
CA CYS A 563 1.15 22.45 -4.03
C CYS A 563 0.68 21.78 -5.33
N VAL A 564 0.49 20.44 -5.32
CA VAL A 564 0.04 19.69 -6.50
C VAL A 564 -1.49 19.70 -6.68
N GLN A 565 -2.28 19.95 -5.62
CA GLN A 565 -3.76 19.95 -5.68
C GLN A 565 -4.41 21.34 -5.58
N GLY A 566 -3.68 22.42 -5.86
CA GLY A 566 -4.16 23.80 -5.68
C GLY A 566 -5.49 24.10 -6.39
N ASN A 567 -6.58 24.24 -5.60
CA ASN A 567 -7.76 25.03 -5.97
C ASN A 567 -8.78 25.30 -4.83
N ARG A 568 -8.36 25.40 -3.55
CA ARG A 568 -9.33 25.68 -2.44
C ARG A 568 -8.89 26.58 -1.28
N TRP A 569 -7.78 27.31 -1.38
CA TRP A 569 -7.40 28.25 -0.31
C TRP A 569 -7.34 29.67 -0.86
N ASP A 570 -8.26 30.50 -0.39
CA ASP A 570 -8.33 31.93 -0.70
C ASP A 570 -7.04 32.62 -0.22
N ALA A 571 -6.38 33.34 -1.11
CA ALA A 571 -4.96 33.72 -1.03
C ALA A 571 -4.65 34.86 -0.03
N THR A 572 -5.38 34.98 1.07
CA THR A 572 -5.21 36.09 2.04
C THR A 572 -4.59 35.71 3.38
N THR A 573 -4.39 34.43 3.70
CA THR A 573 -3.92 34.07 5.07
C THR A 573 -2.81 33.02 5.08
N ILE A 574 -1.57 33.44 4.82
CA ILE A 574 -0.29 32.68 4.99
C ILE A 574 0.23 32.04 3.69
N CYS A 575 1.14 32.74 3.00
CA CYS A 575 2.11 32.14 2.07
C CYS A 575 3.26 31.53 2.88
N ILE A 576 3.51 30.24 2.69
CA ILE A 576 4.70 29.55 3.24
C ILE A 576 5.66 29.31 2.07
N GLU A 577 6.74 30.08 1.99
CA GLU A 577 7.85 29.81 1.05
C GLU A 577 8.83 28.82 1.69
N LEU A 578 9.07 27.70 0.99
CA LEU A 578 10.07 26.69 1.35
C LEU A 578 11.36 26.93 0.54
N GLN A 579 12.45 27.33 1.20
CA GLN A 579 13.80 27.27 0.62
C GLN A 579 14.58 26.11 1.25
N VAL A 580 14.98 25.13 0.43
CA VAL A 580 15.90 24.06 0.81
C VAL A 580 17.29 24.45 0.31
N ARG A 581 18.25 24.72 1.21
CA ARG A 581 19.67 24.92 0.86
C ARG A 581 20.45 23.64 1.15
N ASN A 582 21.10 23.09 0.14
CA ASN A 582 22.12 22.05 0.31
C ASN A 582 23.45 22.72 0.71
N LEU A 583 23.90 22.52 1.94
CA LEU A 583 25.27 22.85 2.35
C LEU A 583 26.13 21.60 2.12
N GLY A 584 26.95 21.62 1.07
CA GLY A 584 27.90 20.53 0.79
C GLY A 584 29.13 20.61 1.70
N PHE A 585 29.58 19.48 2.24
CA PHE A 585 30.93 18.91 2.05
C PHE A 585 31.16 17.63 2.90
N SER A 586 31.71 16.62 2.22
CA SER A 586 32.53 15.47 2.66
C SER A 586 32.01 14.40 3.64
N LEU A 587 32.16 13.15 3.18
CA LEU A 587 31.84 11.86 3.78
C LEU A 587 32.44 11.67 5.19
N ARG A 588 31.66 11.95 6.25
CA ARG A 588 31.66 11.25 7.56
C ARG A 588 30.77 11.89 8.65
N SER A 589 29.96 12.91 8.35
CA SER A 589 29.06 13.52 9.33
C SER A 589 27.59 13.43 8.91
N ASN A 590 26.73 13.17 9.89
CA ASN A 590 25.28 13.13 9.76
C ASN A 590 24.76 14.40 9.07
N VAL A 591 23.99 14.23 7.99
CA VAL A 591 23.38 15.33 7.24
C VAL A 591 22.25 15.95 8.06
N ALA A 592 22.46 17.15 8.59
CA ALA A 592 21.38 18.03 9.03
C ALA A 592 20.88 18.84 7.83
N ARG A 593 19.63 18.64 7.41
CA ARG A 593 18.95 19.53 6.44
C ARG A 593 18.39 20.73 7.21
N GLU A 594 18.82 21.94 6.87
CA GLU A 594 18.22 23.17 7.41
C GLU A 594 17.00 23.55 6.55
N ILE A 595 15.80 23.50 7.15
CA ILE A 595 14.55 23.95 6.51
C ILE A 595 14.23 25.35 7.04
N ILE A 596 14.31 26.36 6.16
CA ILE A 596 13.92 27.73 6.49
C ILE A 596 12.48 27.91 6.02
N LEU A 597 11.53 27.98 6.95
CA LEU A 597 10.14 28.38 6.68
C LEU A 597 10.05 29.91 6.74
N ARG A 598 9.93 30.57 5.58
CA ARG A 598 9.62 32.00 5.53
C ARG A 598 8.11 32.18 5.53
N THR A 599 7.59 32.87 6.53
CA THR A 599 6.21 33.37 6.55
C THR A 599 6.26 34.87 6.29
N THR A 600 5.76 35.32 5.14
CA THR A 600 5.56 36.74 4.87
C THR A 600 4.16 37.13 5.32
N VAL A 601 4.07 37.81 6.45
CA VAL A 601 2.84 38.50 6.85
C VAL A 601 2.89 39.87 6.17
N LYS A 602 1.99 40.13 5.20
CA LYS A 602 1.83 41.50 4.68
C LYS A 602 1.34 42.38 5.83
N PRO A 603 2.02 43.50 6.15
CA PRO A 603 1.48 44.47 7.10
C PRO A 603 0.16 45.01 6.53
N ALA A 604 -0.87 45.09 7.38
CA ALA A 604 -2.11 45.78 7.04
C ALA A 604 -1.78 47.25 6.75
N GLU A 605 -2.26 47.78 5.63
CA GLU A 605 -2.13 49.19 5.31
C GLU A 605 -2.76 50.04 6.43
N PRO A 606 -2.12 51.13 6.85
CA PRO A 606 -2.76 52.06 7.76
C PRO A 606 -3.95 52.69 7.05
N VAL A 607 -5.14 52.46 7.60
CA VAL A 607 -6.35 53.22 7.26
C VAL A 607 -6.06 54.68 7.61
N LEU A 608 -5.77 55.49 6.60
CA LEU A 608 -5.79 56.94 6.73
C LEU A 608 -7.26 57.37 6.84
N LEU A 609 -7.59 57.99 7.97
CA LEU A 609 -8.84 58.71 8.22
C LEU A 609 -9.09 59.80 7.16
#